data_AF-A0A401H7N4-F1
#
_entry.id   AF-A0A401H7N4-F1
#
_cell.length_a   1.000
_cell.length_b   1.000
_cell.length_c   1.000
_cell.angle_alpha   90.00
_cell.angle_beta   90.00
_cell.angle_gamma   90.00
#
_symmetry.space_group_name_H-M   'P 1'
#
loop_
_entity.id
_entity.type
_entity.pdbx_description
1 polymer ?
#
loop_
_entity_poly.entity_id
_entity_poly.type
_entity_poly.pdbx_seq_one_letter_code
_entity_poly.pdbx_strand_id
1 'polypeptide(L)'
;MGLGVSDDLWKAVREYLEQHEEAKAKARGRRGPRSRLVDAILVMLLAKPMRAAEIAGILGYTTRYISSYLSYWKTRGYVEYESGLWYLTTLGEEYAREVLDRESRDRFNEFAAVAQRILNSLPDKAAINSKREARPRRQAGPPLPFIAGLKGKPGNKQQNKGLTASCALDVIAEELDEEEAEIMRFLLDHYAKWGTTYIYLDQLQEGMQADFQWLVKNLRSLQTKGFIYIYRDPRLGMRVGMSKKTKDVLEACSAGLDA
;
A
#
# COMPACT_ATOMS: atom_id res chain seq x y z
N MET A 1 -36.12 -53.39 0.63
CA MET A 1 -36.20 -52.23 -0.29
C MET A 1 -36.44 -50.99 0.55
N GLY A 2 -35.42 -50.19 0.78
CA GLY A 2 -35.52 -48.96 1.57
C GLY A 2 -34.15 -48.30 1.61
N LEU A 3 -34.13 -46.96 1.67
CA LEU A 3 -32.95 -46.07 1.71
C LEU A 3 -32.52 -45.43 0.38
N GLY A 4 -33.46 -45.01 -0.46
CA GLY A 4 -33.20 -44.10 -1.60
C GLY A 4 -33.65 -42.65 -1.40
N VAL A 5 -34.34 -42.33 -0.29
CA VAL A 5 -35.09 -41.06 -0.16
C VAL A 5 -34.34 -39.99 0.66
N SER A 6 -33.27 -40.36 1.38
CA SER A 6 -32.55 -39.43 2.28
C SER A 6 -31.56 -38.53 1.53
N ASP A 7 -30.74 -39.10 0.64
CA ASP A 7 -29.63 -38.35 0.02
C ASP A 7 -30.11 -37.30 -1.01
N ASP A 8 -31.12 -37.63 -1.81
CA ASP A 8 -31.69 -36.69 -2.78
C ASP A 8 -32.36 -35.49 -2.11
N LEU A 9 -32.94 -35.70 -0.92
CA LEU A 9 -33.60 -34.64 -0.14
C LEU A 9 -32.56 -33.70 0.49
N TRP A 10 -31.44 -34.23 1.00
CA TRP A 10 -30.32 -33.42 1.49
C TRP A 10 -29.55 -32.70 0.38
N LYS A 11 -29.55 -33.26 -0.84
CA LYS A 11 -28.96 -32.61 -2.02
C LYS A 11 -29.85 -31.45 -2.47
N ALA A 12 -31.16 -31.65 -2.55
CA ALA A 12 -32.12 -30.60 -2.87
C ALA A 12 -32.15 -29.48 -1.82
N VAL A 13 -32.00 -29.80 -0.53
CA VAL A 13 -31.90 -28.79 0.54
C VAL A 13 -30.62 -27.97 0.41
N ARG A 14 -29.48 -28.59 0.10
CA ARG A 14 -28.22 -27.86 -0.15
C ARG A 14 -28.31 -26.96 -1.36
N GLU A 15 -28.85 -27.47 -2.46
CA GLU A 15 -29.03 -26.72 -3.70
C GLU A 15 -30.01 -25.54 -3.50
N TYR A 16 -31.09 -25.75 -2.72
CA TYR A 16 -32.01 -24.68 -2.34
C TYR A 16 -31.33 -23.62 -1.47
N LEU A 17 -30.51 -24.01 -0.49
CA LEU A 17 -29.77 -23.08 0.37
C LEU A 17 -28.73 -22.28 -0.42
N GLU A 18 -27.96 -22.92 -1.31
CA GLU A 18 -27.01 -22.25 -2.21
C GLU A 18 -27.71 -21.25 -3.12
N GLN A 19 -28.81 -21.65 -3.77
CA GLN A 19 -29.60 -20.74 -4.61
C GLN A 19 -30.18 -19.56 -3.82
N HIS A 20 -30.58 -19.79 -2.57
CA HIS A 20 -31.12 -18.73 -1.70
C HIS A 20 -30.03 -17.78 -1.19
N GLU A 21 -28.82 -18.28 -0.96
CA GLU A 21 -27.64 -17.49 -0.62
C GLU A 21 -27.17 -16.66 -1.82
N GLU A 22 -27.11 -17.25 -3.01
CA GLU A 22 -26.79 -16.53 -4.25
C GLU A 22 -27.82 -15.45 -4.58
N ALA A 23 -29.12 -15.73 -4.39
CA ALA A 23 -30.18 -14.74 -4.58
C ALA A 23 -30.09 -13.59 -3.56
N LYS A 24 -29.75 -13.90 -2.30
CA LYS A 24 -29.47 -12.88 -1.27
C LYS A 24 -28.19 -12.09 -1.57
N ALA A 25 -27.15 -12.72 -2.08
CA ALA A 25 -25.91 -12.07 -2.51
C ALA A 25 -26.16 -11.12 -3.69
N LYS A 26 -26.92 -11.56 -4.71
CA LYS A 26 -27.35 -10.72 -5.85
C LYS A 26 -28.24 -9.56 -5.41
N ALA A 27 -29.12 -9.73 -4.42
CA ALA A 27 -29.95 -8.65 -3.87
C ALA A 27 -29.14 -7.63 -3.04
N ARG A 28 -28.04 -8.04 -2.41
CA ARG A 28 -27.11 -7.17 -1.66
C ARG A 28 -26.24 -6.30 -2.59
N GLY A 29 -26.02 -6.73 -3.83
CA GLY A 29 -25.03 -6.18 -4.76
C GLY A 29 -25.40 -4.92 -5.56
N ARG A 30 -26.25 -4.01 -5.09
CA ARG A 30 -26.52 -2.77 -5.87
C ARG A 30 -26.03 -1.45 -5.29
N ARG A 31 -25.88 -1.31 -3.97
CA ARG A 31 -25.28 -0.10 -3.35
C ARG A 31 -24.68 -0.45 -1.99
N GLY A 32 -23.36 -0.40 -1.86
CA GLY A 32 -22.67 -0.50 -0.57
C GLY A 32 -23.06 0.61 0.40
N PRO A 33 -22.52 0.59 1.63
CA PRO A 33 -22.73 1.66 2.61
C PRO A 33 -22.63 3.07 2.01
N ARG A 34 -23.67 3.89 2.18
CA ARG A 34 -23.62 5.31 1.76
C ARG A 34 -23.07 6.24 2.84
N SER A 35 -22.88 5.73 4.04
CA SER A 35 -22.50 6.53 5.20
C SER A 35 -20.99 6.53 5.35
N ARG A 36 -20.38 7.73 5.34
CA ARG A 36 -18.93 7.91 5.60
C ARG A 36 -18.50 7.36 6.96
N LEU A 37 -19.40 7.36 7.94
CA LEU A 37 -19.13 6.73 9.23
C LEU A 37 -18.94 5.22 9.08
N VAL A 38 -19.76 4.57 8.26
CA VAL A 38 -19.65 3.13 8.02
C VAL A 38 -18.39 2.82 7.24
N ASP A 39 -18.08 3.63 6.23
CA ASP A 39 -16.81 3.54 5.50
C ASP A 39 -15.63 3.57 6.49
N ALA A 40 -15.61 4.54 7.42
CA ALA A 40 -14.58 4.61 8.46
C ALA A 40 -14.56 3.38 9.39
N ILE A 41 -15.73 2.90 9.84
CA ILE A 41 -15.83 1.70 10.68
C ILE A 41 -15.25 0.46 9.96
N LEU A 42 -15.62 0.26 8.69
CA LEU A 42 -15.17 -0.91 7.93
C LEU A 42 -13.67 -0.82 7.60
N VAL A 43 -13.16 0.37 7.27
CA VAL A 43 -11.71 0.60 7.08
C VAL A 43 -10.93 0.32 8.37
N MET A 44 -11.46 0.70 9.54
CA MET A 44 -10.84 0.35 10.83
C MET A 44 -10.76 -1.15 11.05
N LEU A 45 -11.84 -1.88 10.73
CA LEU A 45 -11.88 -3.34 10.85
C LEU A 45 -10.99 -4.08 9.83
N LEU A 46 -10.60 -3.41 8.74
CA LEU A 46 -9.64 -3.94 7.78
C LEU A 46 -8.23 -4.08 8.38
N ALA A 47 -7.89 -3.22 9.36
CA ALA A 47 -6.60 -3.29 10.03
C ALA A 47 -6.55 -4.43 11.06
N LYS A 48 -7.63 -4.63 11.83
CA LYS A 48 -7.79 -5.76 12.75
C LYS A 48 -9.24 -5.88 13.26
N PRO A 49 -9.64 -7.05 13.78
CA PRO A 49 -10.88 -7.19 14.54
C PRO A 49 -10.88 -6.32 15.78
N MET A 50 -12.02 -5.69 16.10
CA MET A 50 -12.13 -4.73 17.21
C MET A 50 -13.44 -4.84 17.98
N ARG A 51 -13.43 -4.41 19.24
CA ARG A 51 -14.64 -4.18 20.02
C ARG A 51 -15.32 -2.88 19.57
N ALA A 52 -16.64 -2.83 19.66
CA ALA A 52 -17.40 -1.61 19.34
C ALA A 52 -16.94 -0.39 20.18
N ALA A 53 -16.51 -0.62 21.43
CA ALA A 53 -16.00 0.43 22.32
C ALA A 53 -14.67 1.03 21.82
N GLU A 54 -13.81 0.22 21.20
CA GLU A 54 -12.52 0.68 20.66
C GLU A 54 -12.76 1.56 19.43
N ILE A 55 -13.61 1.10 18.51
CA ILE A 55 -14.01 1.87 17.33
C ILE A 55 -14.67 3.19 17.75
N ALA A 56 -15.56 3.14 18.75
CA ALA A 56 -16.24 4.31 19.31
C ALA A 56 -15.24 5.33 19.88
N GLY A 57 -14.25 4.86 20.66
CA GLY A 57 -13.21 5.70 21.23
C GLY A 57 -12.35 6.40 20.17
N ILE A 58 -12.02 5.71 19.07
CA ILE A 58 -11.19 6.26 17.99
C ILE A 58 -11.99 7.26 17.13
N LEU A 59 -13.24 6.96 16.80
CA LEU A 59 -14.06 7.79 15.92
C LEU A 59 -14.82 8.91 16.67
N GLY A 60 -14.73 8.96 18.00
CA GLY A 60 -15.40 10.00 18.82
C GLY A 60 -16.92 9.83 18.92
N TYR A 61 -17.42 8.60 18.84
CA TYR A 61 -18.84 8.29 18.96
C TYR A 61 -19.15 7.48 20.21
N THR A 62 -20.43 7.32 20.54
CA THR A 62 -20.84 6.44 21.63
C THR A 62 -20.81 4.98 21.18
N THR A 63 -20.46 4.07 22.09
CA THR A 63 -20.47 2.62 21.82
C THR A 63 -21.81 2.14 21.31
N ARG A 64 -22.93 2.61 21.88
CA ARG A 64 -24.30 2.27 21.45
C ARG A 64 -24.54 2.65 19.99
N TYR A 65 -24.05 3.82 19.57
CA TYR A 65 -24.21 4.31 18.20
C TYR A 65 -23.44 3.44 17.21
N ILE A 66 -22.17 3.14 17.50
CA ILE A 66 -21.34 2.25 16.67
C ILE A 66 -21.93 0.84 16.59
N SER A 67 -22.33 0.25 17.73
CA SER A 67 -22.94 -1.09 17.77
C SER A 67 -24.24 -1.16 16.94
N SER A 68 -25.00 -0.08 16.85
CA SER A 68 -26.21 -0.02 16.02
C SER A 68 -25.87 -0.15 14.54
N TYR A 69 -24.82 0.54 14.07
CA TYR A 69 -24.34 0.40 12.69
C TYR A 69 -23.76 -0.99 12.41
N LEU A 70 -22.91 -1.50 13.28
CA LEU A 70 -22.31 -2.83 13.12
C LEU A 70 -23.39 -3.93 13.06
N SER A 71 -24.41 -3.85 13.92
CA SER A 71 -25.55 -4.77 13.88
C SER A 71 -26.33 -4.67 12.56
N TYR A 72 -26.56 -3.46 12.06
CA TYR A 72 -27.22 -3.24 10.77
C TYR A 72 -26.43 -3.82 9.60
N TRP A 73 -25.10 -3.71 9.61
CA TRP A 73 -24.24 -4.23 8.54
C TRP A 73 -23.92 -5.72 8.70
N LYS A 74 -24.07 -6.29 9.90
CA LYS A 74 -24.06 -7.73 10.13
C LYS A 74 -25.18 -8.43 9.37
N THR A 75 -26.41 -7.90 9.42
CA THR A 75 -27.56 -8.49 8.69
C THR A 75 -27.36 -8.48 7.17
N ARG A 76 -26.51 -7.59 6.65
CA ARG A 76 -26.14 -7.48 5.24
C ARG A 76 -24.89 -8.27 4.87
N GLY A 77 -24.27 -8.94 5.84
CA GLY A 77 -23.10 -9.77 5.62
C GLY A 77 -21.85 -8.98 5.27
N TYR A 78 -21.68 -7.76 5.79
CA TYR A 78 -20.42 -7.02 5.68
C TYR A 78 -19.50 -7.32 6.87
N VAL A 79 -20.09 -7.50 8.05
CA VAL A 79 -19.36 -7.77 9.29
C VAL A 79 -19.94 -8.98 10.01
N GLU A 80 -19.10 -9.63 10.80
CA GLU A 80 -19.49 -10.70 11.71
C GLU A 80 -19.07 -10.36 13.14
N TYR A 81 -19.68 -11.04 14.10
CA TYR A 81 -19.40 -10.83 15.52
C TYR A 81 -19.18 -12.17 16.19
N GLU A 82 -17.98 -12.36 16.72
CA GLU A 82 -17.53 -13.57 17.37
C GLU A 82 -16.64 -13.22 18.57
N SER A 83 -16.83 -13.91 19.70
CA SER A 83 -15.94 -13.77 20.88
C SER A 83 -15.71 -12.34 21.36
N GLY A 84 -16.73 -11.47 21.26
CA GLY A 84 -16.62 -10.07 21.71
C GLY A 84 -16.09 -9.09 20.66
N LEU A 85 -15.69 -9.58 19.50
CA LEU A 85 -15.01 -8.81 18.45
C LEU A 85 -15.84 -8.76 17.17
N TRP A 86 -15.73 -7.64 16.46
CA TRP A 86 -16.29 -7.47 15.13
C TRP A 86 -15.22 -7.74 14.08
N TYR A 87 -15.59 -8.51 13.07
CA TYR A 87 -14.74 -8.93 11.95
C TYR A 87 -15.35 -8.45 10.64
N LEU A 88 -14.53 -8.23 9.62
CA LEU A 88 -15.03 -8.15 8.25
C LEU A 88 -15.29 -9.55 7.73
N THR A 89 -16.37 -9.69 6.99
CA THR A 89 -16.55 -10.82 6.06
C THR A 89 -15.79 -10.53 4.76
N THR A 90 -15.69 -11.52 3.87
CA THR A 90 -15.12 -11.32 2.52
C THR A 90 -15.75 -10.12 1.78
N LEU A 91 -17.08 -10.00 1.84
CA LEU A 91 -17.81 -8.88 1.24
C LEU A 91 -17.44 -7.53 1.89
N GLY A 92 -17.26 -7.52 3.21
CA GLY A 92 -16.84 -6.34 3.96
C GLY A 92 -15.42 -5.91 3.63
N GLU A 93 -14.50 -6.86 3.49
CA GLU A 93 -13.11 -6.59 3.14
C GLU A 93 -12.96 -6.00 1.75
N GLU A 94 -13.61 -6.59 0.74
CA GLU A 94 -13.57 -6.07 -0.63
C GLU A 94 -14.08 -4.63 -0.69
N TYR A 95 -15.21 -4.36 -0.02
CA TYR A 95 -15.75 -3.02 0.06
C TYR A 95 -14.82 -2.05 0.79
N ALA A 96 -14.26 -2.44 1.94
CA ALA A 96 -13.35 -1.59 2.70
C ALA A 96 -12.07 -1.25 1.91
N ARG A 97 -11.54 -2.20 1.13
CA ARG A 97 -10.39 -1.97 0.24
C ARG A 97 -10.73 -0.97 -0.87
N GLU A 98 -11.91 -1.08 -1.49
CA GLU A 98 -12.37 -0.15 -2.52
C GLU A 98 -12.48 1.29 -1.97
N VAL A 99 -13.06 1.44 -0.77
CA VAL A 99 -13.16 2.73 -0.08
C VAL A 99 -11.78 3.33 0.17
N LEU A 100 -10.82 2.54 0.67
CA LEU A 100 -9.47 3.00 0.97
C LEU A 100 -8.72 3.46 -0.29
N ASP A 101 -8.86 2.73 -1.40
CA ASP A 101 -8.27 3.09 -2.69
C ASP A 101 -8.89 4.39 -3.24
N ARG A 102 -10.23 4.53 -3.15
CA ARG A 102 -10.94 5.75 -3.57
C ARG A 102 -10.43 6.99 -2.83
N GLU A 103 -10.36 6.94 -1.50
CA GLU A 103 -9.85 8.06 -0.68
C GLU A 103 -8.37 8.37 -0.97
N SER A 104 -7.58 7.37 -1.36
CA SER A 104 -6.17 7.57 -1.74
C SER A 104 -6.05 8.26 -3.11
N ARG A 105 -6.87 7.86 -4.09
CA ARG A 105 -6.94 8.49 -5.42
C ARG A 105 -7.43 9.93 -5.34
N ASP A 106 -8.44 10.21 -4.54
CA ASP A 106 -8.95 11.58 -4.36
C ASP A 106 -7.87 12.51 -3.80
N ARG A 107 -7.13 12.05 -2.79
CA ARG A 107 -5.97 12.79 -2.25
C ARG A 107 -4.91 13.06 -3.31
N PHE A 108 -4.57 12.05 -4.12
CA PHE A 108 -3.63 12.21 -5.22
C PHE A 108 -4.10 13.26 -6.24
N ASN A 109 -5.38 13.25 -6.60
CA ASN A 109 -5.97 14.22 -7.53
C ASN A 109 -5.92 15.65 -6.98
N GLU A 110 -6.12 15.85 -5.68
CA GLU A 110 -5.94 17.15 -5.02
C GLU A 110 -4.51 17.66 -5.20
N PHE A 111 -3.51 16.82 -4.93
CA PHE A 111 -2.10 17.17 -5.14
C PHE A 111 -1.77 17.47 -6.60
N ALA A 112 -2.31 16.68 -7.53
CA ALA A 112 -2.16 16.92 -8.96
C ALA A 112 -2.74 18.27 -9.38
N ALA A 113 -3.91 18.63 -8.86
CA ALA A 113 -4.54 19.93 -9.11
C ALA A 113 -3.70 21.09 -8.55
N VAL A 114 -3.11 20.94 -7.36
CA VAL A 114 -2.18 21.92 -6.79
C VAL A 114 -0.94 22.07 -7.68
N ALA A 115 -0.33 20.97 -8.10
CA ALA A 115 0.85 20.99 -8.97
C ALA A 115 0.57 21.70 -10.31
N GLN A 116 -0.59 21.45 -10.92
CA GLN A 116 -1.02 22.13 -12.15
C GLN A 116 -1.22 23.64 -11.93
N ARG A 117 -1.79 24.07 -10.80
CA ARG A 117 -1.90 25.49 -10.48
C ARG A 117 -0.53 26.15 -10.31
N ILE A 118 0.41 25.48 -9.66
CA ILE A 118 1.78 25.98 -9.52
C ILE A 118 2.39 26.19 -10.91
N LEU A 119 2.32 25.18 -11.78
CA LEU A 119 2.82 25.29 -13.17
C LEU A 119 2.15 26.43 -13.95
N ASN A 120 0.84 26.60 -13.82
CA ASN A 120 0.09 27.63 -14.52
C ASN A 120 0.25 29.03 -13.92
N SER A 121 0.73 29.12 -12.66
CA SER A 121 1.04 30.38 -11.97
C SER A 121 2.46 30.89 -12.24
N LEU A 122 3.31 30.08 -12.87
CA LEU A 122 4.62 30.54 -13.32
C LEU A 122 4.40 31.62 -14.39
N PRO A 123 4.89 32.86 -14.18
CA PRO A 123 4.75 33.91 -15.17
C PRO A 123 5.44 33.48 -16.47
N ASP A 124 4.73 33.66 -17.58
CA ASP A 124 5.28 33.45 -18.92
C ASP A 124 6.62 34.19 -19.04
N LYS A 125 7.57 33.49 -19.66
CA LYS A 125 8.94 33.91 -19.93
C LYS A 125 9.01 35.38 -20.41
N ALA A 126 9.29 36.28 -19.50
CA ALA A 126 9.79 37.62 -19.79
C ALA A 126 11.10 37.85 -19.03
N ALA A 127 12.09 36.99 -19.28
CA ALA A 127 13.48 37.36 -19.08
C ALA A 127 13.91 38.22 -20.28
N ILE A 128 14.33 39.45 -19.97
CA ILE A 128 14.67 40.55 -20.87
C ILE A 128 15.85 40.17 -21.78
N ASN A 129 15.63 40.14 -23.11
CA ASN A 129 16.34 40.95 -24.10
C ASN A 129 16.10 40.44 -25.53
N SER A 130 15.57 41.29 -26.40
CA SER A 130 16.15 41.51 -27.73
C SER A 130 15.39 42.60 -28.51
N LYS A 131 16.10 43.71 -28.78
CA LYS A 131 15.94 44.38 -30.07
C LYS A 131 16.36 43.38 -31.15
N ARG A 132 15.40 42.90 -31.95
CA ARG A 132 15.44 42.74 -33.41
C ARG A 132 14.57 41.57 -33.88
N GLU A 133 13.64 41.96 -34.74
CA GLU A 133 13.06 41.28 -35.89
C GLU A 133 12.56 39.83 -35.77
N ALA A 134 11.28 39.71 -36.11
CA ALA A 134 10.51 38.49 -36.22
C ALA A 134 11.09 37.48 -37.22
N ARG A 135 11.25 36.23 -36.78
CA ARG A 135 11.33 35.03 -37.63
C ARG A 135 10.61 33.84 -36.98
N PRO A 136 10.10 32.88 -37.78
CA PRO A 136 8.91 32.09 -37.46
C PRO A 136 9.17 30.93 -36.49
N ARG A 137 8.07 30.50 -35.84
CA ARG A 137 7.87 29.30 -35.01
C ARG A 137 9.03 28.29 -35.07
N ARG A 138 9.89 28.31 -34.04
CA ARG A 138 10.81 27.19 -33.77
C ARG A 138 10.17 26.25 -32.75
N GLN A 139 10.22 24.98 -33.13
CA GLN A 139 9.80 23.81 -32.38
C GLN A 139 10.34 23.83 -30.96
N ALA A 140 9.62 23.16 -30.04
CA ALA A 140 10.02 22.95 -28.66
C ALA A 140 11.52 22.64 -28.58
N GLY A 141 12.27 23.49 -27.88
CA GLY A 141 13.71 23.33 -27.72
C GLY A 141 14.05 21.97 -27.08
N PRO A 142 15.27 21.46 -27.30
CA PRO A 142 15.69 20.21 -26.70
C PRO A 142 15.53 20.31 -25.16
N PRO A 143 15.03 19.24 -24.51
CA PRO A 143 14.93 19.21 -23.07
C PRO A 143 16.29 19.51 -22.44
N LEU A 144 16.28 20.22 -21.31
CA LEU A 144 17.49 20.55 -20.56
C LEU A 144 18.34 19.28 -20.38
N PRO A 145 19.68 19.38 -20.38
CA PRO A 145 20.57 18.21 -20.35
C PRO A 145 20.32 17.28 -19.16
N PHE A 146 19.74 17.76 -18.05
CA PHE A 146 19.31 16.92 -16.92
C PHE A 146 17.99 16.15 -17.17
N ILE A 147 17.08 16.68 -18.01
CA ILE A 147 15.80 16.04 -18.40
C ILE A 147 16.04 14.99 -19.50
N ALA A 148 17.09 15.16 -20.31
CA ALA A 148 17.45 14.21 -21.37
C ALA A 148 17.71 12.79 -20.85
N GLY A 149 18.13 12.63 -19.59
CA GLY A 149 18.29 11.33 -18.93
C GLY A 149 17.02 10.76 -18.28
N LEU A 150 15.94 11.54 -18.18
CA LEU A 150 14.72 11.17 -17.41
C LEU A 150 13.52 10.79 -18.28
N LYS A 151 13.63 10.81 -19.61
CA LYS A 151 12.64 10.16 -20.47
C LYS A 151 12.83 8.65 -20.41
N GLY A 152 12.12 8.03 -19.48
CA GLY A 152 12.07 6.58 -19.35
C GLY A 152 11.72 5.92 -20.69
N LYS A 153 12.62 5.07 -21.17
CA LYS A 153 12.28 4.03 -22.14
C LYS A 153 11.07 3.25 -21.57
N PRO A 154 10.03 2.94 -22.36
CA PRO A 154 9.06 1.92 -21.97
C PRO A 154 9.78 0.58 -22.01
N GLY A 155 10.48 0.26 -20.92
CA GLY A 155 11.30 -0.92 -20.78
C GLY A 155 10.53 -1.99 -20.04
N ASN A 156 10.42 -3.16 -20.64
CA ASN A 156 10.07 -4.43 -19.99
C ASN A 156 10.91 -4.63 -18.72
N LYS A 157 10.43 -4.13 -17.57
CA LYS A 157 11.19 -3.99 -16.30
C LYS A 157 10.71 -4.91 -15.19
N GLN A 158 10.07 -6.03 -15.53
CA GLN A 158 9.73 -7.05 -14.52
C GLN A 158 10.79 -8.15 -14.40
N GLN A 159 11.66 -8.34 -15.39
CA GLN A 159 12.65 -9.43 -15.36
C GLN A 159 14.01 -9.03 -14.74
N ASN A 160 14.41 -7.76 -14.75
CA ASN A 160 15.76 -7.34 -14.29
C ASN A 160 15.89 -6.98 -12.80
N LYS A 161 14.79 -6.81 -12.04
CA LYS A 161 14.88 -6.32 -10.65
C LYS A 161 15.45 -7.32 -9.65
N GLY A 162 15.27 -8.63 -9.91
CA GLY A 162 15.83 -9.69 -9.06
C GLY A 162 17.36 -9.74 -9.09
N LEU A 163 17.96 -9.59 -10.27
CA LEU A 163 19.43 -9.53 -10.43
C LEU A 163 20.05 -8.25 -9.81
N THR A 164 19.28 -7.16 -9.75
CA THR A 164 19.77 -5.91 -9.14
C THR A 164 19.87 -6.01 -7.62
N ALA A 165 18.95 -6.75 -7.00
CA ALA A 165 18.92 -6.97 -5.56
C ALA A 165 20.07 -7.87 -5.10
N SER A 166 20.40 -8.93 -5.88
CA SER A 166 21.53 -9.81 -5.56
C SER A 166 22.88 -9.10 -5.69
N CYS A 167 23.09 -8.35 -6.78
CA CYS A 167 24.31 -7.54 -6.97
C CYS A 167 24.53 -6.53 -5.84
N ALA A 168 23.47 -5.83 -5.42
CA ALA A 168 23.58 -4.85 -4.33
C ALA A 168 23.90 -5.51 -2.99
N LEU A 169 23.44 -6.75 -2.78
CA LEU A 169 23.80 -7.50 -1.58
C LEU A 169 25.28 -7.90 -1.61
N ASP A 170 25.79 -8.40 -2.73
CA ASP A 170 27.18 -8.85 -2.85
C ASP A 170 28.18 -7.71 -2.62
N VAL A 171 27.88 -6.50 -3.11
CA VAL A 171 28.70 -5.29 -2.90
C VAL A 171 28.70 -4.83 -1.44
N ILE A 172 27.58 -5.03 -0.72
CA ILE A 172 27.42 -4.54 0.65
C ILE A 172 27.76 -5.64 1.68
N ALA A 173 27.81 -6.91 1.28
CA ALA A 173 27.96 -8.06 2.16
C ALA A 173 29.23 -8.02 3.01
N GLU A 174 30.33 -7.43 2.53
CA GLU A 174 31.59 -7.33 3.29
C GLU A 174 31.50 -6.40 4.51
N GLU A 175 30.54 -5.47 4.53
CA GLU A 175 30.34 -4.53 5.64
C GLU A 175 29.23 -4.99 6.61
N LEU A 176 28.55 -6.11 6.32
CA LEU A 176 27.38 -6.59 7.05
C LEU A 176 27.67 -7.86 7.85
N ASP A 177 27.12 -7.90 9.07
CA ASP A 177 27.06 -9.14 9.84
C ASP A 177 25.94 -10.05 9.30
N GLU A 178 25.97 -11.35 9.63
CA GLU A 178 25.01 -12.34 9.08
C GLU A 178 23.54 -11.95 9.35
N GLU A 179 23.25 -11.46 10.55
CA GLU A 179 21.93 -10.97 10.96
C GLU A 179 21.52 -9.70 10.20
N GLU A 180 22.46 -8.81 9.91
CA GLU A 180 22.21 -7.58 9.18
C GLU A 180 22.01 -7.84 7.68
N ALA A 181 22.76 -8.79 7.13
CA ALA A 181 22.62 -9.26 5.76
C ALA A 181 21.25 -9.88 5.53
N GLU A 182 20.70 -10.59 6.52
CA GLU A 182 19.33 -11.12 6.46
C GLU A 182 18.28 -10.00 6.34
N ILE A 183 18.38 -8.96 7.17
CA ILE A 183 17.49 -7.79 7.09
C ILE A 183 17.65 -7.09 5.74
N MET A 184 18.88 -6.91 5.26
CA MET A 184 19.14 -6.25 3.99
C MET A 184 18.62 -7.05 2.79
N ARG A 185 18.75 -8.39 2.80
CA ARG A 185 18.12 -9.27 1.81
C ARG A 185 16.62 -9.04 1.75
N PHE A 186 15.96 -9.03 2.91
CA PHE A 186 14.52 -8.81 2.97
C PHE A 186 14.12 -7.45 2.40
N LEU A 187 14.85 -6.38 2.75
CA LEU A 187 14.60 -5.03 2.24
C LEU A 187 14.81 -4.94 0.72
N LEU A 188 15.84 -5.58 0.19
CA LEU A 188 16.15 -5.60 -1.25
C LEU A 188 15.11 -6.43 -2.03
N ASP A 189 14.67 -7.56 -1.49
CA ASP A 189 13.57 -8.37 -2.05
C ASP A 189 12.26 -7.59 -2.08
N HIS A 190 11.97 -6.87 -0.99
CA HIS A 190 10.80 -6.00 -0.92
C HIS A 190 10.87 -4.92 -2.01
N TYR A 191 12.04 -4.31 -2.21
CA TYR A 191 12.25 -3.35 -3.30
C TYR A 191 12.10 -3.99 -4.68
N ALA A 192 12.60 -5.20 -4.90
CA ALA A 192 12.45 -5.90 -6.17
C ALA A 192 10.98 -6.19 -6.51
N LYS A 193 10.20 -6.63 -5.50
CA LYS A 193 8.77 -6.97 -5.64
C LYS A 193 7.87 -5.73 -5.79
N TRP A 194 8.05 -4.74 -4.92
CA TRP A 194 7.10 -3.61 -4.79
C TRP A 194 7.63 -2.29 -5.36
N GLY A 195 8.94 -2.17 -5.58
CA GLY A 195 9.58 -0.95 -6.05
C GLY A 195 9.69 0.17 -5.00
N THR A 196 9.39 -0.12 -3.72
CA THR A 196 9.47 0.87 -2.65
C THR A 196 10.81 0.78 -1.93
N THR A 197 11.43 1.92 -1.64
CA THR A 197 12.73 2.00 -0.94
C THR A 197 12.57 2.07 0.59
N TYR A 198 11.39 1.74 1.10
CA TYR A 198 11.06 1.79 2.51
C TYR A 198 9.99 0.74 2.85
N ILE A 199 9.95 0.38 4.14
CA ILE A 199 8.96 -0.49 4.77
C ILE A 199 8.67 0.03 6.18
N TYR A 200 7.48 -0.24 6.72
CA TYR A 200 7.19 0.05 8.13
C TYR A 200 7.75 -1.05 9.03
N LEU A 201 8.10 -0.68 10.27
CA LEU A 201 8.78 -1.58 11.20
C LEU A 201 7.91 -2.77 11.61
N ASP A 202 6.61 -2.54 11.78
CA ASP A 202 5.61 -3.59 12.05
C ASP A 202 5.53 -4.60 10.89
N GLN A 203 5.50 -4.12 9.65
CA GLN A 203 5.52 -4.95 8.45
C GLN A 203 6.82 -5.75 8.31
N LEU A 204 7.96 -5.13 8.64
CA LEU A 204 9.26 -5.79 8.64
C LEU A 204 9.33 -6.90 9.70
N GLN A 205 8.82 -6.60 10.90
CA GLN A 205 8.76 -7.56 12.00
C GLN A 205 7.86 -8.75 11.66
N GLU A 206 6.67 -8.50 11.11
CA GLU A 206 5.74 -9.55 10.69
C GLU A 206 6.30 -10.38 9.54
N GLY A 207 6.88 -9.72 8.52
CA GLY A 207 7.44 -10.39 7.35
C GLY A 207 8.64 -11.28 7.65
N MET A 208 9.45 -10.93 8.65
CA MET A 208 10.59 -11.72 9.11
C MET A 208 10.26 -12.64 10.29
N GLN A 209 9.06 -12.53 10.87
CA GLN A 209 8.69 -13.17 12.16
C GLN A 209 9.76 -12.94 13.26
N ALA A 210 10.41 -11.79 13.22
CA ALA A 210 11.57 -11.50 14.05
C ALA A 210 11.17 -10.96 15.43
N ASP A 211 12.00 -11.22 16.43
CA ASP A 211 11.86 -10.57 17.74
C ASP A 211 12.10 -9.06 17.62
N PHE A 212 11.27 -8.27 18.30
CA PHE A 212 11.33 -6.81 18.21
C PHE A 212 12.64 -6.23 18.75
N GLN A 213 13.18 -6.79 19.85
CA GLN A 213 14.42 -6.29 20.44
C GLN A 213 15.61 -6.61 19.53
N TRP A 214 15.64 -7.82 18.99
CA TRP A 214 16.61 -8.25 17.99
C TRP A 214 16.57 -7.35 16.74
N LEU A 215 15.38 -7.10 16.19
CA LEU A 215 15.20 -6.29 14.99
C LEU A 215 15.65 -4.84 15.21
N VAL A 216 15.25 -4.21 16.31
CA VAL A 216 15.65 -2.83 16.63
C VAL A 216 17.15 -2.71 16.86
N LYS A 217 17.79 -3.71 17.48
CA LYS A 217 19.25 -3.75 17.66
C LYS A 217 19.96 -3.75 16.30
N ASN A 218 19.59 -4.66 15.41
CA ASN A 218 20.24 -4.80 14.10
C ASN A 218 19.93 -3.63 13.16
N LEU A 219 18.73 -3.06 13.22
CA LEU A 219 18.40 -1.83 12.50
C LEU A 219 19.22 -0.62 12.97
N ARG A 220 19.49 -0.48 14.27
CA ARG A 220 20.37 0.59 14.76
C ARG A 220 21.82 0.41 14.30
N SER A 221 22.28 -0.83 14.20
CA SER A 221 23.61 -1.14 13.67
C SER A 221 23.69 -0.78 12.18
N LEU A 222 22.73 -1.25 11.37
CA LEU A 222 22.59 -0.89 9.95
C LEU A 222 22.46 0.62 9.71
N GLN A 223 21.80 1.34 10.62
CA GLN A 223 21.69 2.81 10.58
C GLN A 223 23.05 3.47 10.83
N THR A 224 23.81 2.99 11.82
CA THR A 224 25.16 3.49 12.13
C THR A 224 26.11 3.28 10.95
N LYS A 225 26.02 2.12 10.29
CA LYS A 225 26.77 1.81 9.06
C LYS A 225 26.29 2.61 7.83
N GLY A 226 25.16 3.32 7.96
CA GLY A 226 24.64 4.21 6.94
C GLY A 226 23.95 3.50 5.77
N PHE A 227 23.50 2.26 5.93
CA PHE A 227 22.75 1.52 4.89
C PHE A 227 21.25 1.81 4.91
N ILE A 228 20.74 2.18 6.08
CA ILE A 228 19.33 2.52 6.26
C ILE A 228 19.18 3.82 7.04
N TYR A 229 18.00 4.41 6.96
CA TYR A 229 17.53 5.44 7.85
C TYR A 229 16.25 4.98 8.53
N ILE A 230 16.08 5.35 9.79
CA ILE A 230 14.85 5.13 10.55
C ILE A 230 14.16 6.49 10.67
N TYR A 231 12.96 6.59 10.12
CA TYR A 231 12.12 7.77 10.21
C TYR A 231 10.91 7.45 11.08
N ARG A 232 10.63 8.29 12.09
CA ARG A 232 9.44 8.12 12.93
C ARG A 232 8.31 8.97 12.36
N ASP A 233 7.35 8.30 11.72
CA ASP A 233 6.12 8.91 11.27
C ASP A 233 5.18 9.12 12.47
N PRO A 234 4.69 10.35 12.72
CA PRO A 234 3.78 10.64 13.82
C PRO A 234 2.45 9.89 13.78
N ARG A 235 2.02 9.42 12.59
CA ARG A 235 0.70 8.81 12.37
C ARG A 235 0.77 7.31 12.14
N LEU A 236 1.83 6.84 11.48
CA LEU A 236 1.94 5.46 11.01
C LEU A 236 3.08 4.66 11.68
N GLY A 237 3.82 5.28 12.60
CA GLY A 237 4.87 4.59 13.36
C GLY A 237 6.26 4.67 12.72
N MET A 238 7.12 3.70 12.99
CA MET A 238 8.51 3.74 12.52
C MET A 238 8.63 3.18 11.10
N ARG A 239 9.31 3.92 10.23
CA ARG A 239 9.63 3.55 8.86
C ARG A 239 11.13 3.32 8.72
N VAL A 240 11.47 2.18 8.15
CA VAL A 240 12.85 1.83 7.78
C VAL A 240 12.99 2.03 6.28
N GLY A 241 13.95 2.84 5.86
CA GLY A 241 14.21 3.06 4.44
C GLY A 241 15.69 2.96 4.09
N MET A 242 15.96 2.68 2.82
CA MET A 242 17.33 2.59 2.30
C MET A 242 17.96 3.97 2.23
N SER A 243 19.20 4.09 2.73
CA SER A 243 19.97 5.32 2.67
C SER A 243 20.36 5.68 1.24
N LYS A 244 20.95 6.86 1.06
CA LYS A 244 21.51 7.27 -0.23
C LYS A 244 22.62 6.31 -0.70
N LYS A 245 23.51 5.86 0.21
CA LYS A 245 24.58 4.88 -0.08
C LYS A 245 24.01 3.62 -0.74
N THR A 246 22.97 3.04 -0.15
CA THR A 246 22.33 1.82 -0.65
C THR A 246 21.58 2.05 -1.97
N LYS A 247 20.98 3.22 -2.16
CA LYS A 247 20.31 3.58 -3.41
C LYS A 247 21.30 3.77 -4.56
N ASP A 248 22.43 4.41 -4.29
CA ASP A 248 23.48 4.63 -5.29
C ASP A 248 24.07 3.26 -5.74
N VAL A 249 24.23 2.30 -4.83
CA VAL A 249 24.63 0.92 -5.15
C VAL A 249 23.57 0.20 -6.00
N LEU A 250 22.29 0.31 -5.65
CA LEU A 250 21.19 -0.24 -6.44
C LEU A 250 21.13 0.34 -7.85
N GLU A 251 21.41 1.64 -8.00
CA GLU A 251 21.46 2.31 -9.30
C GLU A 251 22.65 1.83 -10.14
N ALA A 252 23.84 1.69 -9.54
CA ALA A 252 25.03 1.13 -10.20
C ALA A 252 24.78 -0.31 -10.71
N CYS A 253 24.25 -1.18 -9.86
CA CYS A 253 23.85 -2.53 -10.23
C CYS A 253 22.74 -2.57 -11.30
N SER A 254 21.85 -1.57 -11.34
CA SER A 254 20.78 -1.49 -12.34
C SER A 254 21.27 -1.02 -13.72
N ALA A 255 22.37 -0.27 -13.73
CA ALA A 255 23.02 0.26 -14.92
C ALA A 255 23.97 -0.75 -15.58
N GLY A 256 24.24 -1.90 -14.94
CA GLY A 256 25.21 -2.88 -15.42
C GLY A 256 26.64 -2.34 -15.42
N LEU A 257 26.91 -1.35 -14.56
CA LEU A 257 28.26 -0.89 -14.28
C LEU A 257 28.78 -1.77 -13.14
N ASP A 258 29.71 -2.65 -13.47
CA ASP A 258 30.56 -3.31 -12.46
C ASP A 258 31.14 -2.20 -11.58
N ALA A 259 30.81 -2.25 -10.28
CA ALA A 259 31.39 -1.39 -9.26
C ALA A 259 32.79 -1.90 -8.88
#